data_AF-A0A6N6VWJ8-F1
#
_entry.id   AF-A0A6N6VWJ8-F1
#
_cell.length_a   1.000
_cell.length_b   1.000
_cell.length_c   1.000
_cell.angle_alpha   90.00
_cell.angle_beta   90.00
_cell.angle_gamma   90.00
#
_symmetry.space_group_name_H-M   'P 1'
#
loop_
_entity.id
_entity.type
_entity.pdbx_description
1 polymer ?
#
loop_
_entity_poly.entity_id
_entity_poly.type
_entity_poly.pdbx_seq_one_letter_code
_entity_poly.pdbx_strand_id
1 'polypeptide(L)'
;MFKHIILPTFCFFYFFVTGCTSTKNSHRKYINYNQNYVDPTRVEVDWKSLYSSNASSQVRSFLNYSKETKNELSEKKIPYASNGIAKNWDNKYLNSKNKYDFMRRNGVDCTRFLWHLYSEKMNLPFNSKTKGAPILSHSFAQRKSNSELKNFVPLKKNGNLFKPRAGDILAFPGHALAVLDPDKCIAIQSASWVCKKRADNGSCVNSATGKEAGVSIYKLTNRGDCENGLWKQLDSPKNKFTAGWRHKALNTWIEKLPPKANVNDTITLIGYNISHRYIYFNGAKKPSKTSYSFSKTKNKKYENLDIVSIKIPHDAKSGKLKIYWDNKIKPDIRHTVESNDIIYIEKNTLLSSR
;
A
#
# COMPACT_ATOMS: atom_id res chain seq x y z
N MET A 1 72.10 -69.13 8.31
CA MET A 1 71.92 -68.44 7.01
C MET A 1 71.14 -67.16 7.27
N PHE A 2 71.84 -66.08 7.62
CA PHE A 2 71.23 -64.82 8.06
C PHE A 2 70.81 -63.99 6.85
N LYS A 3 69.53 -63.63 6.76
CA LYS A 3 69.01 -62.62 5.83
C LYS A 3 68.74 -61.34 6.60
N HIS A 4 69.53 -60.32 6.30
CA HIS A 4 69.27 -58.93 6.66
C HIS A 4 68.03 -58.43 5.92
N ILE A 5 67.08 -57.85 6.65
CA ILE A 5 66.12 -56.91 6.07
C ILE A 5 66.17 -55.62 6.88
N ILE A 6 66.40 -54.55 6.13
CA ILE A 6 66.81 -53.22 6.53
C ILE A 6 65.57 -52.40 6.92
N LEU A 7 65.62 -51.73 8.08
CA LEU A 7 64.71 -50.64 8.44
C LEU A 7 64.96 -49.43 7.52
N PRO A 8 63.94 -48.81 6.92
CA PRO A 8 64.04 -47.44 6.45
C PRO A 8 63.56 -46.47 7.53
N THR A 9 64.52 -45.72 8.06
CA THR A 9 64.39 -44.43 8.74
C THR A 9 63.53 -43.46 7.91
N PHE A 10 62.41 -43.00 8.48
CA PHE A 10 61.65 -41.87 7.94
C PHE A 10 62.28 -40.56 8.42
N CYS A 11 63.06 -39.92 7.54
CA CYS A 11 63.50 -38.54 7.72
C CYS A 11 62.33 -37.58 7.47
N PHE A 12 62.01 -36.78 8.48
CA PHE A 12 61.16 -35.59 8.36
C PHE A 12 61.83 -34.58 7.41
N PHE A 13 61.29 -34.42 6.21
CA PHE A 13 61.59 -33.25 5.37
C PHE A 13 60.59 -32.13 5.67
N TYR A 14 61.08 -31.11 6.36
CA TYR A 14 60.45 -29.80 6.51
C TYR A 14 60.44 -29.11 5.13
N PHE A 15 59.29 -29.07 4.47
CA PHE A 15 59.10 -28.19 3.31
C PHE A 15 58.79 -26.78 3.80
N PHE A 16 59.80 -25.91 3.73
CA PHE A 16 59.64 -24.46 3.73
C PHE A 16 58.86 -24.05 2.48
N VAL A 17 57.58 -23.69 2.64
CA VAL A 17 56.85 -22.90 1.66
C VAL A 17 56.83 -21.47 2.17
N THR A 18 57.89 -20.72 1.89
CA THR A 18 57.88 -19.25 1.92
C THR A 18 57.07 -18.76 0.72
N GLY A 19 55.75 -18.78 0.88
CA GLY A 19 54.83 -18.06 0.00
C GLY A 19 54.84 -16.59 0.41
N CYS A 20 55.35 -15.73 -0.46
CA CYS A 20 55.25 -14.28 -0.37
C CYS A 20 53.81 -13.86 -0.05
N THR A 21 53.55 -13.48 1.19
CA THR A 21 52.33 -12.77 1.56
C THR A 21 52.45 -11.36 1.00
N SER A 22 51.99 -11.18 -0.24
CA SER A 22 51.54 -9.87 -0.70
C SER A 22 50.34 -9.48 0.17
N THR A 23 50.61 -8.83 1.30
CA THR A 23 49.62 -8.00 1.98
C THR A 23 49.36 -6.81 1.07
N LYS A 24 48.59 -7.02 0.00
CA LYS A 24 47.82 -5.94 -0.59
C LYS A 24 46.95 -5.42 0.55
N ASN A 25 47.30 -4.22 1.02
CA ASN A 25 46.42 -3.35 1.77
C ASN A 25 45.16 -3.13 0.92
N SER A 26 44.25 -4.09 0.99
CA SER A 26 42.83 -3.85 0.81
C SER A 26 42.50 -2.93 1.98
N HIS A 27 42.64 -1.63 1.75
CA HIS A 27 41.80 -0.66 2.42
C HIS A 27 40.37 -1.19 2.26
N ARG A 28 39.88 -1.90 3.29
CA ARG A 28 38.45 -2.05 3.52
C ARG A 28 37.96 -0.63 3.48
N LYS A 29 37.35 -0.23 2.37
CA LYS A 29 36.46 0.93 2.33
C LYS A 29 35.46 0.63 3.43
N TYR A 30 35.67 1.22 4.59
CA TYR A 30 34.62 1.42 5.57
C TYR A 30 33.59 2.24 4.81
N ILE A 31 32.63 1.56 4.20
CA ILE A 31 31.47 2.26 3.68
C ILE A 31 30.72 2.68 4.93
N ASN A 32 30.86 3.96 5.25
CA ASN A 32 30.24 4.62 6.38
C ASN A 32 28.72 4.57 6.19
N TYR A 33 28.09 3.46 6.58
CA TYR A 33 26.64 3.26 6.53
C TYR A 33 26.06 3.21 7.93
N ASN A 34 25.88 4.39 8.55
CA ASN A 34 24.68 4.83 9.27
C ASN A 34 24.99 6.09 10.08
N GLN A 35 25.20 7.22 9.41
CA GLN A 35 25.25 8.50 10.13
C GLN A 35 23.86 9.05 10.52
N ASN A 36 22.76 8.40 10.14
CA ASN A 36 21.41 8.81 10.54
C ASN A 36 20.54 7.58 10.87
N TYR A 37 20.83 6.93 12.00
CA TYR A 37 19.90 5.97 12.58
C TYR A 37 18.56 6.67 12.86
N VAL A 38 17.48 6.14 12.29
CA VAL A 38 16.10 6.55 12.63
C VAL A 38 15.46 5.36 13.31
N ASP A 39 14.95 5.55 14.54
CA ASP A 39 14.10 4.56 15.19
C ASP A 39 12.85 4.35 14.31
N PRO A 40 12.69 3.17 13.71
CA PRO A 40 11.65 2.90 12.73
C PRO A 40 10.26 2.81 13.35
N THR A 41 10.14 2.87 14.68
CA THR A 41 8.86 2.94 15.40
C THR A 41 8.54 4.35 15.88
N ARG A 42 9.52 5.26 15.92
CA ARG A 42 9.35 6.69 16.20
C ARG A 42 9.40 7.50 14.91
N VAL A 43 8.57 7.11 13.95
CA VAL A 43 8.55 7.70 12.62
C VAL A 43 7.86 9.06 12.63
N GLU A 44 8.59 10.11 12.28
CA GLU A 44 7.99 11.37 11.87
C GLU A 44 7.45 11.24 10.44
N VAL A 45 6.18 11.61 10.28
CA VAL A 45 5.48 11.53 9.00
C VAL A 45 5.09 12.95 8.62
N ASP A 46 5.56 13.41 7.47
CA ASP A 46 5.16 14.70 6.92
C ASP A 46 3.77 14.57 6.29
N TRP A 47 2.76 14.66 7.15
CA TRP A 47 1.36 14.57 6.75
C TRP A 47 1.00 15.64 5.72
N LYS A 48 1.50 16.88 5.88
CA LYS A 48 1.15 18.00 4.99
C LYS A 48 1.63 17.74 3.56
N SER A 49 2.87 17.29 3.41
CA SER A 49 3.43 16.89 2.12
C SER A 49 2.64 15.71 1.53
N LEU A 50 2.36 14.67 2.31
CA LEU A 50 1.57 13.52 1.84
C LEU A 50 0.17 13.91 1.35
N TYR A 51 -0.55 14.78 2.05
CA TYR A 51 -1.87 15.26 1.59
C TYR A 51 -1.79 16.06 0.30
N SER A 52 -0.86 17.02 0.24
CA SER A 52 -0.68 17.90 -0.92
C SER A 52 -0.32 17.11 -2.18
N SER A 53 0.43 16.03 -2.01
CA SER A 53 0.95 15.24 -3.11
C SER A 53 -0.05 14.17 -3.62
N ASN A 54 -1.15 13.91 -2.90
CA ASN A 54 -2.16 12.93 -3.30
C ASN A 54 -3.52 13.59 -3.58
N ALA A 55 -3.96 13.55 -4.85
CA ALA A 55 -5.22 14.14 -5.29
C ALA A 55 -6.45 13.22 -5.09
N SER A 56 -6.24 11.90 -5.03
CA SER A 56 -7.32 10.93 -4.83
C SER A 56 -7.96 11.07 -3.45
N SER A 57 -9.29 11.26 -3.42
CA SER A 57 -10.07 11.33 -2.17
C SER A 57 -9.93 10.07 -1.33
N GLN A 58 -9.81 8.91 -1.97
CA GLN A 58 -9.63 7.64 -1.29
C GLN A 58 -8.23 7.49 -0.69
N VAL A 59 -7.19 7.97 -1.38
CA VAL A 59 -5.84 8.03 -0.80
C VAL A 59 -5.82 9.00 0.38
N ARG A 60 -6.48 10.15 0.29
CA ARG A 60 -6.60 11.10 1.41
C ARG A 60 -7.34 10.48 2.60
N SER A 61 -8.38 9.68 2.37
CA SER A 61 -9.07 8.92 3.42
C SER A 61 -8.11 7.94 4.13
N PHE A 62 -7.31 7.19 3.35
CA PHE A 62 -6.26 6.34 3.90
C PHE A 62 -5.22 7.10 4.74
N LEU A 63 -4.78 8.28 4.28
CA LEU A 63 -3.86 9.14 5.04
C LEU A 63 -4.49 9.65 6.34
N ASN A 64 -5.77 10.04 6.31
CA ASN A 64 -6.50 10.52 7.49
C ASN A 64 -6.58 9.43 8.55
N TYR A 65 -6.98 8.23 8.13
CA TYR A 65 -7.02 7.07 9.01
C TYR A 65 -5.63 6.69 9.55
N SER A 66 -4.59 6.76 8.72
CA SER A 66 -3.23 6.47 9.17
C SER A 66 -2.77 7.48 10.24
N LYS A 67 -3.14 8.75 10.09
CA LYS A 67 -2.88 9.80 11.09
C LYS A 67 -3.66 9.56 12.39
N GLU A 68 -4.95 9.23 12.30
CA GLU A 68 -5.79 8.83 13.44
C GLU A 68 -5.16 7.65 14.20
N THR A 69 -4.78 6.61 13.47
CA THR A 69 -4.14 5.42 14.04
C THR A 69 -2.82 5.78 14.73
N LYS A 70 -2.02 6.70 14.17
CA LYS A 70 -0.81 7.19 14.85
C LYS A 70 -1.12 7.79 16.22
N ASN A 71 -2.18 8.60 16.31
CA ASN A 71 -2.60 9.23 17.56
C ASN A 71 -3.08 8.16 18.56
N GLU A 72 -3.94 7.24 18.13
CA GLU A 72 -4.44 6.12 18.97
C GLU A 72 -3.31 5.24 19.51
N LEU A 73 -2.23 5.07 18.75
CA LEU A 73 -1.04 4.32 19.16
C LEU A 73 -0.10 5.10 20.07
N SER A 74 -0.22 6.43 20.14
CA SER A 74 0.50 7.24 21.13
C SER A 74 -0.12 7.11 22.52
N GLU A 75 -1.45 6.95 22.59
CA GLU A 75 -2.17 6.72 23.85
C GLU A 75 -1.96 5.29 24.35
N LYS A 76 -2.25 4.28 23.53
CA LYS A 76 -2.16 2.88 23.94
C LYS A 76 -1.93 1.94 22.77
N LYS A 77 -0.86 1.14 22.89
CA LYS A 77 -0.44 0.17 21.88
C LYS A 77 -1.47 -0.93 21.66
N ILE A 78 -1.54 -1.41 20.41
CA ILE A 78 -2.38 -2.54 19.98
C ILE A 78 -1.44 -3.73 19.71
N PRO A 79 -1.57 -4.86 20.43
CA PRO A 79 -0.68 -6.00 20.24
C PRO A 79 -0.95 -6.78 18.96
N TYR A 80 0.09 -7.46 18.49
CA TYR A 80 -0.09 -8.56 17.56
C TYR A 80 -0.73 -9.76 18.27
N ALA A 81 -1.64 -10.47 17.59
CA ALA A 81 -2.23 -11.70 18.11
C ALA A 81 -1.26 -12.89 17.98
N SER A 82 -0.20 -12.92 18.81
CA SER A 82 0.87 -13.92 18.74
C SER A 82 0.39 -15.35 19.01
N ASN A 83 -0.65 -15.50 19.83
CA ASN A 83 -1.23 -16.81 20.18
C ASN A 83 -2.31 -17.25 19.17
N GLY A 84 -2.32 -16.64 17.99
CA GLY A 84 -3.34 -16.84 16.97
C GLY A 84 -4.59 -15.99 17.20
N ILE A 85 -5.46 -16.00 16.20
CA ILE A 85 -6.75 -15.31 16.27
C ILE A 85 -7.84 -16.28 16.72
N ALA A 86 -8.60 -15.89 17.74
CA ALA A 86 -9.74 -16.66 18.22
C ALA A 86 -10.79 -16.88 17.12
N LYS A 87 -11.43 -18.06 17.10
CA LYS A 87 -12.43 -18.44 16.06
C LYS A 87 -13.57 -17.43 15.89
N ASN A 88 -13.98 -16.75 16.97
CA ASN A 88 -15.06 -15.77 16.95
C ASN A 88 -14.58 -14.30 16.95
N TRP A 89 -13.29 -14.06 16.67
CA TRP A 89 -12.71 -12.71 16.68
C TRP A 89 -13.44 -11.78 15.72
N ASP A 90 -13.65 -12.20 14.47
CA ASP A 90 -14.26 -11.36 13.42
C ASP A 90 -15.69 -10.96 13.80
N ASN A 91 -16.49 -11.90 14.31
CA ASN A 91 -17.86 -11.62 14.78
C ASN A 91 -17.87 -10.66 15.98
N LYS A 92 -17.01 -10.90 16.99
CA LYS A 92 -16.93 -10.00 18.16
C LYS A 92 -16.41 -8.62 17.78
N TYR A 93 -15.47 -8.56 16.84
CA TYR A 93 -14.94 -7.32 16.30
C TYR A 93 -16.08 -6.51 15.64
N LEU A 94 -16.88 -7.12 14.76
CA LEU A 94 -18.01 -6.45 14.11
C LEU A 94 -19.04 -5.91 15.11
N ASN A 95 -19.34 -6.67 16.16
CA ASN A 95 -20.30 -6.27 17.19
C ASN A 95 -19.71 -5.32 18.26
N SER A 96 -18.40 -5.08 18.25
CA SER A 96 -17.76 -4.18 19.22
C SER A 96 -18.11 -2.72 18.94
N LYS A 97 -18.45 -1.97 20.00
CA LYS A 97 -18.72 -0.52 19.92
C LYS A 97 -17.44 0.28 19.64
N ASN A 98 -16.34 -0.06 20.30
CA ASN A 98 -15.03 0.56 20.08
C ASN A 98 -14.05 -0.46 19.47
N LYS A 99 -13.72 -0.24 18.19
CA LYS A 99 -12.84 -1.13 17.41
C LYS A 99 -11.40 -1.12 17.93
N TYR A 100 -10.87 0.05 18.30
CA TYR A 100 -9.51 0.15 18.83
C TYR A 100 -9.37 -0.55 20.18
N ASP A 101 -10.31 -0.35 21.10
CA ASP A 101 -10.30 -1.05 22.39
C ASP A 101 -10.44 -2.56 22.24
N PHE A 102 -11.28 -3.00 21.30
CA PHE A 102 -11.39 -4.41 20.98
C PHE A 102 -10.04 -4.97 20.50
N MET A 103 -9.38 -4.31 19.54
CA MET A 103 -8.07 -4.73 19.04
C MET A 103 -6.99 -4.68 20.14
N ARG A 104 -7.01 -3.70 21.03
CA ARG A 104 -6.08 -3.60 22.17
C ARG A 104 -6.19 -4.80 23.12
N ARG A 105 -7.41 -5.27 23.37
CA ARG A 105 -7.69 -6.40 24.28
C ARG A 105 -7.39 -7.76 23.65
N ASN A 106 -7.72 -7.92 22.36
CA ASN A 106 -7.71 -9.22 21.70
C ASN A 106 -6.52 -9.42 20.75
N GLY A 107 -5.72 -8.38 20.51
CA GLY A 107 -4.71 -8.35 19.48
C GLY A 107 -5.29 -8.37 18.06
N VAL A 108 -4.46 -8.07 17.07
CA VAL A 108 -4.84 -8.06 15.66
C VAL A 108 -3.67 -8.52 14.78
N ASP A 109 -3.92 -9.36 13.78
CA ASP A 109 -2.91 -9.77 12.80
C ASP A 109 -2.87 -8.81 11.59
N CYS A 110 -1.90 -9.00 10.68
CA CYS A 110 -1.78 -8.16 9.48
C CYS A 110 -3.01 -8.21 8.58
N THR A 111 -3.66 -9.38 8.50
CA THR A 111 -4.82 -9.64 7.66
C THR A 111 -6.05 -8.86 8.11
N ARG A 112 -6.36 -8.92 9.41
CA ARG A 112 -7.49 -8.23 10.04
C ARG A 112 -7.23 -6.75 10.20
N PHE A 113 -5.98 -6.35 10.39
CA PHE A 113 -5.64 -4.93 10.40
C PHE A 113 -5.85 -4.30 9.02
N LEU A 114 -5.44 -4.97 7.93
CA LEU A 114 -5.75 -4.51 6.57
C LEU A 114 -7.26 -4.52 6.32
N TRP A 115 -7.98 -5.55 6.77
CA TRP A 115 -9.43 -5.57 6.66
C TRP A 115 -10.10 -4.40 7.39
N HIS A 116 -9.70 -4.10 8.63
CA HIS A 116 -10.16 -2.93 9.36
C HIS A 116 -9.90 -1.64 8.58
N LEU A 117 -8.68 -1.48 8.06
CA LEU A 117 -8.26 -0.30 7.32
C LEU A 117 -9.12 -0.09 6.05
N TYR A 118 -9.23 -1.09 5.17
CA TYR A 118 -9.93 -0.92 3.90
C TYR A 118 -11.46 -1.04 4.05
N SER A 119 -11.96 -2.01 4.80
CA SER A 119 -13.40 -2.30 4.88
C SER A 119 -14.13 -1.34 5.81
N GLU A 120 -13.56 -1.03 6.98
CA GLU A 120 -14.29 -0.26 8.00
C GLU A 120 -13.95 1.23 7.91
N LYS A 121 -12.66 1.54 7.80
CA LYS A 121 -12.18 2.93 7.89
C LYS A 121 -12.25 3.66 6.56
N MET A 122 -11.94 2.97 5.47
CA MET A 122 -12.11 3.51 4.12
C MET A 122 -13.47 3.18 3.50
N ASN A 123 -14.25 2.27 4.11
CA ASN A 123 -15.54 1.80 3.57
C ASN A 123 -15.45 1.26 2.14
N LEU A 124 -14.37 0.52 1.84
CA LEU A 124 -14.12 -0.07 0.53
C LEU A 124 -14.44 -1.57 0.51
N PRO A 125 -15.03 -2.09 -0.57
CA PRO A 125 -15.20 -3.52 -0.76
C PRO A 125 -13.86 -4.28 -0.70
N PHE A 126 -13.61 -5.00 0.39
CA PHE A 126 -12.34 -5.68 0.61
C PHE A 126 -12.32 -7.08 -0.03
N ASN A 127 -12.87 -8.09 0.64
CA ASN A 127 -12.95 -9.47 0.13
C ASN A 127 -14.14 -9.63 -0.83
N SER A 128 -13.86 -9.93 -2.10
CA SER A 128 -14.89 -10.10 -3.13
C SER A 128 -15.58 -11.47 -3.14
N LYS A 129 -15.09 -12.44 -2.37
CA LYS A 129 -15.70 -13.77 -2.21
C LYS A 129 -16.66 -13.80 -1.03
N THR A 130 -16.27 -13.22 0.10
CA THR A 130 -17.06 -13.21 1.33
C THR A 130 -17.10 -11.80 1.90
N LYS A 131 -18.26 -11.14 1.79
CA LYS A 131 -18.44 -9.77 2.27
C LYS A 131 -18.19 -9.71 3.78
N GLY A 132 -17.38 -8.74 4.22
CA GLY A 132 -17.06 -8.54 5.64
C GLY A 132 -16.08 -9.57 6.20
N ALA A 133 -15.44 -10.40 5.36
CA ALA A 133 -14.34 -11.25 5.78
C ALA A 133 -12.99 -10.59 5.46
N PRO A 134 -11.95 -10.86 6.27
CA PRO A 134 -10.61 -10.45 5.93
C PRO A 134 -10.05 -11.31 4.76
N ILE A 135 -8.92 -10.89 4.18
CA ILE A 135 -8.20 -11.63 3.13
C ILE A 135 -6.87 -12.06 3.72
N LEU A 136 -6.61 -13.37 3.73
CA LEU A 136 -5.40 -13.94 4.32
C LEU A 136 -4.13 -13.39 3.65
N SER A 137 -3.09 -13.11 4.44
CA SER A 137 -1.83 -12.54 3.95
C SER A 137 -1.18 -13.39 2.85
N HIS A 138 -1.33 -14.71 2.89
CA HIS A 138 -0.85 -15.59 1.83
C HIS A 138 -1.61 -15.39 0.50
N SER A 139 -2.90 -15.03 0.54
CA SER A 139 -3.66 -14.68 -0.68
C SER A 139 -3.05 -13.42 -1.31
N PHE A 140 -2.67 -12.42 -0.51
CA PHE A 140 -1.96 -11.25 -1.01
C PHE A 140 -0.55 -11.57 -1.53
N ALA A 141 0.14 -12.58 -0.99
CA ALA A 141 1.49 -12.94 -1.43
C ALA A 141 1.52 -13.63 -2.81
N GLN A 142 0.38 -14.12 -3.31
CA GLN A 142 0.26 -14.73 -4.63
C GLN A 142 0.38 -13.67 -5.73
N ARG A 143 1.03 -14.03 -6.86
CA ARG A 143 1.19 -13.10 -8.01
C ARG A 143 -0.07 -12.97 -8.86
N LYS A 144 -0.96 -13.96 -8.81
CA LYS A 144 -2.19 -14.00 -9.61
C LYS A 144 -3.37 -13.62 -8.72
N SER A 145 -4.29 -12.84 -9.29
CA SER A 145 -5.53 -12.46 -8.59
C SER A 145 -6.39 -13.70 -8.41
N ASN A 146 -6.84 -13.94 -7.18
CA ASN A 146 -7.82 -14.96 -6.86
C ASN A 146 -9.21 -14.32 -6.75
N SER A 147 -10.24 -15.12 -6.45
CA SER A 147 -11.61 -14.63 -6.33
C SER A 147 -11.84 -13.68 -5.14
N GLU A 148 -10.95 -13.64 -4.15
CA GLU A 148 -11.00 -12.72 -3.00
C GLU A 148 -10.45 -11.33 -3.36
N LEU A 149 -9.52 -11.26 -4.32
CA LEU A 149 -8.79 -10.07 -4.72
C LEU A 149 -9.38 -9.36 -5.96
N LYS A 150 -10.64 -9.61 -6.34
CA LYS A 150 -11.23 -9.01 -7.56
C LYS A 150 -11.36 -7.48 -7.48
N ASN A 151 -11.37 -6.91 -6.27
CA ASN A 151 -11.40 -5.45 -6.06
C ASN A 151 -10.01 -4.82 -6.14
N PHE A 152 -8.96 -5.63 -6.30
CA PHE A 152 -7.58 -5.19 -6.39
C PHE A 152 -7.01 -5.41 -7.79
N VAL A 153 -6.04 -4.59 -8.16
CA VAL A 153 -5.21 -4.76 -9.35
C VAL A 153 -3.77 -5.03 -8.93
N PRO A 154 -3.07 -5.99 -9.55
CA PRO A 154 -1.69 -6.28 -9.22
C PRO A 154 -0.77 -5.13 -9.65
N LEU A 155 0.21 -4.81 -8.80
CA LEU A 155 1.28 -3.87 -9.14
C LEU A 155 2.30 -4.54 -10.04
N LYS A 156 2.72 -3.84 -11.11
CA LYS A 156 3.82 -4.28 -11.96
C LYS A 156 5.14 -4.11 -11.21
N LYS A 157 6.03 -5.09 -11.33
CA LYS A 157 7.41 -4.98 -10.86
C LYS A 157 8.27 -4.21 -11.86
N ASN A 158 9.18 -3.39 -11.34
CA ASN A 158 10.32 -2.86 -12.08
C ASN A 158 11.54 -3.73 -11.75
N GLY A 159 11.81 -4.74 -12.58
CA GLY A 159 12.74 -5.82 -12.24
C GLY A 159 12.28 -6.58 -10.99
N ASN A 160 13.07 -6.51 -9.91
CA ASN A 160 12.74 -7.14 -8.62
C ASN A 160 12.08 -6.19 -7.60
N LEU A 161 11.79 -4.95 -8.01
CA LEU A 161 11.31 -3.87 -7.13
C LEU A 161 9.86 -3.52 -7.43
N PHE A 162 9.12 -3.04 -6.44
CA PHE A 162 7.83 -2.38 -6.61
C PHE A 162 7.99 -0.88 -6.49
N LYS A 163 7.20 -0.12 -7.27
CA LYS A 163 7.02 1.32 -7.09
C LYS A 163 5.60 1.59 -6.59
N PRO A 164 5.31 1.38 -5.29
CA PRO A 164 3.98 1.56 -4.73
C PRO A 164 3.59 3.03 -4.65
N ARG A 165 2.30 3.27 -4.42
CA ARG A 165 1.71 4.53 -3.98
C ARG A 165 1.16 4.36 -2.56
N ALA A 166 0.85 5.48 -1.91
CA ALA A 166 0.16 5.45 -0.62
C ALA A 166 -1.17 4.67 -0.73
N GLY A 167 -1.40 3.77 0.21
CA GLY A 167 -2.55 2.87 0.24
C GLY A 167 -2.40 1.62 -0.64
N ASP A 168 -1.26 1.40 -1.30
CA ASP A 168 -0.96 0.10 -1.91
C ASP A 168 -0.57 -0.92 -0.84
N ILE A 169 -0.88 -2.20 -1.09
CA ILE A 169 -0.48 -3.32 -0.24
C ILE A 169 0.75 -3.98 -0.85
N LEU A 170 1.79 -4.19 -0.06
CA LEU A 170 2.92 -5.06 -0.42
C LEU A 170 2.89 -6.31 0.46
N ALA A 171 3.16 -7.47 -0.16
CA ALA A 171 3.04 -8.75 0.52
C ALA A 171 4.15 -9.73 0.17
N PHE A 172 4.46 -10.59 1.12
CA PHE A 172 5.30 -11.78 0.98
C PHE A 172 4.68 -12.93 1.77
N PRO A 173 5.04 -14.20 1.52
CA PRO A 173 4.45 -15.32 2.26
C PRO A 173 4.57 -15.12 3.78
N GLY A 174 3.44 -15.00 4.45
CA GLY A 174 3.36 -14.79 5.91
C GLY A 174 3.04 -13.36 6.34
N HIS A 175 3.16 -12.33 5.49
CA HIS A 175 2.88 -10.95 5.89
C HIS A 175 2.43 -10.04 4.75
N ALA A 176 1.62 -9.05 5.09
CA ALA A 176 1.19 -7.98 4.20
C ALA A 176 1.12 -6.66 4.96
N LEU A 177 1.49 -5.57 4.29
CA LEU A 177 1.47 -4.21 4.85
C LEU A 177 0.87 -3.21 3.87
N ALA A 178 0.35 -2.11 4.39
CA ALA A 178 -0.09 -0.98 3.57
C ALA A 178 1.00 0.09 3.55
N VAL A 179 1.35 0.58 2.36
CA VAL A 179 2.36 1.62 2.16
C VAL A 179 1.76 2.97 2.53
N LEU A 180 2.41 3.70 3.43
CA LEU A 180 1.97 5.03 3.89
C LEU A 180 2.68 6.15 3.12
N ASP A 181 4.00 6.16 3.17
CA ASP A 181 4.86 7.09 2.44
C ASP A 181 5.85 6.28 1.59
N PRO A 182 5.60 6.13 0.27
CA PRO A 182 6.44 5.30 -0.56
C PRO A 182 7.87 5.85 -0.64
N ASP A 183 8.04 7.18 -0.78
CA ASP A 183 9.33 7.82 -1.01
C ASP A 183 10.20 7.82 0.25
N LYS A 184 9.58 7.88 1.44
CA LYS A 184 10.27 7.79 2.73
C LYS A 184 10.33 6.36 3.30
N CYS A 185 9.85 5.37 2.55
CA CYS A 185 9.86 3.97 2.92
C CYS A 185 9.07 3.67 4.22
N ILE A 186 7.92 4.33 4.39
CA ILE A 186 7.08 4.21 5.58
C ILE A 186 5.83 3.39 5.22
N ALA A 187 5.50 2.44 6.09
CA ALA A 187 4.32 1.59 6.01
C ALA A 187 3.49 1.70 7.29
N ILE A 188 2.25 1.24 7.23
CA ILE A 188 1.41 0.92 8.37
C ILE A 188 1.08 -0.57 8.34
N GLN A 189 1.26 -1.26 9.48
CA GLN A 189 1.14 -2.70 9.54
C GLN A 189 0.73 -3.20 10.92
N SER A 190 0.30 -4.47 10.99
CA SER A 190 0.33 -5.23 12.24
C SER A 190 1.32 -6.40 12.12
N ALA A 191 2.36 -6.44 12.96
CA ALA A 191 3.41 -7.47 12.87
C ALA A 191 3.74 -8.10 14.22
N SER A 192 4.09 -9.39 14.23
CA SER A 192 4.52 -10.11 15.43
C SER A 192 5.86 -9.62 15.98
N TRP A 193 6.67 -9.04 15.10
CA TRP A 193 8.02 -8.59 15.36
C TRP A 193 8.34 -7.37 14.50
N VAL A 194 9.03 -6.39 15.07
CA VAL A 194 9.59 -5.24 14.32
C VAL A 194 11.02 -5.00 14.76
N CYS A 195 11.89 -4.65 13.81
CA CYS A 195 13.23 -4.22 14.16
C CYS A 195 13.17 -2.77 14.66
N LYS A 196 13.75 -2.48 15.83
CA LYS A 196 13.93 -1.11 16.34
C LYS A 196 15.31 -0.55 15.97
N LYS A 197 16.34 -1.38 15.95
CA LYS A 197 17.71 -0.95 15.62
C LYS A 197 18.47 -2.02 14.87
N ARG A 198 19.23 -1.60 13.86
CA ARG A 198 20.18 -2.46 13.14
C ARG A 198 21.63 -2.18 13.53
N ALA A 199 22.44 -3.23 13.46
CA ALA A 199 23.88 -3.12 13.34
C ALA A 199 24.32 -2.89 11.88
N ASP A 200 25.58 -2.52 11.70
CA ASP A 200 26.19 -2.21 10.40
C ASP A 200 26.18 -3.41 9.43
N ASN A 201 26.22 -4.62 9.97
CA ASN A 201 26.09 -5.86 9.19
C ASN A 201 24.65 -6.15 8.73
N GLY A 202 23.70 -5.24 9.01
CA GLY A 202 22.30 -5.39 8.69
C GLY A 202 21.54 -6.32 9.64
N SER A 203 22.13 -6.86 10.70
CA SER A 203 21.38 -7.64 11.70
C SER A 203 20.53 -6.72 12.58
N CYS A 204 19.38 -7.22 13.05
CA CYS A 204 18.57 -6.49 14.02
C CYS A 204 19.12 -6.71 15.43
N VAL A 205 19.60 -5.65 16.07
CA VAL A 205 20.20 -5.69 17.42
C VAL A 205 19.25 -5.26 18.52
N ASN A 206 18.17 -4.57 18.16
CA ASN A 206 17.06 -4.29 19.06
C ASN A 206 15.76 -4.51 18.32
N SER A 207 14.85 -5.28 18.90
CA SER A 207 13.56 -5.57 18.30
C SER A 207 12.44 -5.47 19.33
N ALA A 208 11.22 -5.31 18.82
CA ALA A 208 10.00 -5.34 19.62
C ALA A 208 9.15 -6.54 19.21
N THR A 209 8.35 -7.03 20.16
CA THR A 209 7.35 -8.09 19.97
C THR A 209 6.05 -7.73 20.71
N GLY A 210 5.00 -8.52 20.51
CA GLY A 210 3.74 -8.38 21.25
C GLY A 210 3.10 -7.00 21.09
N LYS A 211 2.90 -6.28 22.21
CA LYS A 211 2.33 -4.91 22.25
C LYS A 211 3.22 -3.87 21.58
N GLU A 212 4.54 -4.07 21.59
CA GLU A 212 5.48 -3.09 21.05
C GLU A 212 5.71 -3.24 19.54
N ALA A 213 5.40 -4.42 18.98
CA ALA A 213 5.44 -4.65 17.54
C ALA A 213 4.10 -4.33 16.89
N GLY A 214 3.05 -5.03 17.36
CA GLY A 214 1.66 -5.04 16.91
C GLY A 214 1.30 -4.07 15.80
N VAL A 215 0.29 -3.23 16.02
CA VAL A 215 -0.03 -2.17 15.04
C VAL A 215 0.99 -1.05 15.17
N SER A 216 1.65 -0.72 14.07
CA SER A 216 2.69 0.30 14.02
C SER A 216 2.71 1.06 12.69
N ILE A 217 3.11 2.33 12.76
CA ILE A 217 3.67 3.04 11.62
C ILE A 217 5.17 2.80 11.64
N TYR A 218 5.67 2.23 10.57
CA TYR A 218 6.98 1.61 10.53
C TYR A 218 7.79 2.12 9.34
N LYS A 219 9.02 2.56 9.59
CA LYS A 219 9.98 2.94 8.54
C LYS A 219 10.96 1.81 8.29
N LEU A 220 11.15 1.42 7.03
CA LEU A 220 12.15 0.39 6.71
C LEU A 220 13.55 0.86 7.15
N THR A 221 14.27 -0.02 7.83
CA THR A 221 15.54 0.34 8.48
C THR A 221 16.76 0.17 7.59
N ASN A 222 16.65 -0.61 6.52
CA ASN A 222 17.74 -0.87 5.60
C ASN A 222 17.52 -0.13 4.27
N ARG A 223 18.48 0.72 3.88
CA ARG A 223 18.41 1.46 2.60
C ARG A 223 18.32 0.54 1.38
N GLY A 224 18.97 -0.62 1.42
CA GLY A 224 18.90 -1.61 0.33
C GLY A 224 17.54 -2.30 0.18
N ASP A 225 16.65 -2.14 1.15
CA ASP A 225 15.31 -2.71 1.13
C ASP A 225 14.28 -1.74 0.52
N CYS A 226 14.52 -0.44 0.66
CA CYS A 226 13.77 0.61 -0.01
C CYS A 226 14.60 1.88 -0.21
N GLU A 227 14.64 2.37 -1.44
CA GLU A 227 15.36 3.58 -1.84
C GLU A 227 14.56 4.35 -2.89
N ASN A 228 14.37 5.66 -2.69
CA ASN A 228 13.69 6.56 -3.63
C ASN A 228 12.32 6.03 -4.12
N GLY A 229 11.51 5.48 -3.21
CA GLY A 229 10.19 4.95 -3.55
C GLY A 229 10.18 3.58 -4.24
N LEU A 230 11.34 2.93 -4.37
CA LEU A 230 11.45 1.56 -4.89
C LEU A 230 11.61 0.56 -3.75
N TRP A 231 10.63 -0.33 -3.60
CA TRP A 231 10.51 -1.27 -2.49
C TRP A 231 10.87 -2.69 -2.92
N LYS A 232 11.78 -3.33 -2.18
CA LYS A 232 12.29 -4.67 -2.48
C LYS A 232 11.81 -5.73 -1.50
N GLN A 233 11.98 -5.47 -0.22
CA GLN A 233 11.77 -6.45 0.86
C GLN A 233 11.53 -5.73 2.19
N LEU A 234 11.06 -6.46 3.20
CA LEU A 234 10.90 -5.95 4.56
C LEU A 234 12.04 -6.44 5.44
N ASP A 235 13.07 -5.61 5.60
CA ASP A 235 14.04 -5.74 6.69
C ASP A 235 14.90 -7.02 6.67
N SER A 236 14.78 -7.87 5.65
CA SER A 236 15.54 -9.12 5.54
C SER A 236 15.44 -9.68 4.13
N PRO A 237 16.50 -10.30 3.60
CA PRO A 237 16.47 -11.01 2.32
C PRO A 237 15.44 -12.15 2.25
N LYS A 238 14.98 -12.67 3.40
CA LYS A 238 13.92 -13.70 3.46
C LYS A 238 12.51 -13.10 3.26
N ASN A 239 12.33 -11.81 3.53
CA ASN A 239 11.04 -11.12 3.51
C ASN A 239 10.86 -10.31 2.21
N LYS A 240 11.22 -10.90 1.07
CA LYS A 240 11.11 -10.25 -0.24
C LYS A 240 9.65 -10.12 -0.65
N PHE A 241 9.23 -8.91 -1.05
CA PHE A 241 7.88 -8.71 -1.55
C PHE A 241 7.68 -9.52 -2.84
N THR A 242 6.77 -10.48 -2.78
CA THR A 242 6.44 -11.35 -3.92
C THR A 242 5.33 -10.75 -4.77
N ALA A 243 4.46 -9.94 -4.16
CA ALA A 243 3.30 -9.35 -4.78
C ALA A 243 3.02 -7.95 -4.21
N GLY A 244 2.31 -7.15 -5.00
CA GLY A 244 1.81 -5.85 -4.62
C GLY A 244 0.43 -5.63 -5.21
N TRP A 245 -0.44 -4.94 -4.49
CA TRP A 245 -1.85 -4.77 -4.84
C TRP A 245 -2.31 -3.35 -4.62
N ARG A 246 -3.08 -2.84 -5.57
CA ARG A 246 -3.80 -1.57 -5.43
C ARG A 246 -5.28 -1.83 -5.43
N HIS A 247 -6.01 -1.30 -4.45
CA HIS A 247 -7.46 -1.33 -4.52
C HIS A 247 -7.94 -0.47 -5.69
N LYS A 248 -8.86 -0.97 -6.53
CA LYS A 248 -9.32 -0.28 -7.75
C LYS A 248 -9.79 1.16 -7.49
N ALA A 249 -10.50 1.38 -6.38
CA ALA A 249 -10.96 2.71 -5.95
C ALA A 249 -9.81 3.73 -5.73
N LEU A 250 -8.61 3.28 -5.34
CA LEU A 250 -7.44 4.16 -5.18
C LEU A 250 -6.86 4.60 -6.52
N ASN A 251 -7.23 3.94 -7.62
CA ASN A 251 -6.74 4.22 -8.96
C ASN A 251 -7.76 4.98 -9.83
N THR A 252 -8.86 5.45 -9.25
CA THR A 252 -9.93 6.15 -9.96
C THR A 252 -10.28 7.45 -9.26
N TRP A 253 -10.20 8.59 -9.96
CA TRP A 253 -10.73 9.87 -9.49
C TRP A 253 -10.78 10.89 -10.64
N ILE A 254 -11.59 11.94 -10.47
CA ILE A 254 -11.58 13.12 -11.34
C ILE A 254 -10.59 14.13 -10.76
N GLU A 255 -9.62 14.52 -11.57
CA GLU A 255 -8.63 15.56 -11.26
C GLU A 255 -9.18 16.96 -11.58
N LYS A 256 -9.93 17.08 -12.69
CA LYS A 256 -10.52 18.34 -13.13
C LYS A 256 -11.88 18.11 -13.76
N LEU A 257 -12.85 18.94 -13.37
CA LEU A 257 -14.18 19.06 -13.97
C LEU A 257 -14.51 20.55 -14.15
N PRO A 258 -15.38 20.92 -15.11
CA PRO A 258 -15.79 22.31 -15.26
C PRO A 258 -16.62 22.77 -14.06
N PRO A 259 -16.44 24.00 -13.57
CA PRO A 259 -17.16 24.49 -12.40
C PRO A 259 -18.67 24.63 -12.68
N LYS A 260 -19.04 24.99 -13.91
CA LYS A 260 -20.43 25.17 -14.36
C LYS A 260 -20.68 24.44 -15.67
N ALA A 261 -21.91 23.96 -15.86
CA ALA A 261 -22.40 23.42 -17.12
C ALA A 261 -23.94 23.41 -17.15
N ASN A 262 -24.56 23.23 -18.31
CA ASN A 262 -26.00 23.07 -18.42
C ASN A 262 -26.39 21.60 -18.53
N VAL A 263 -27.65 21.31 -18.19
CA VAL A 263 -28.26 20.02 -18.55
C VAL A 263 -28.18 19.78 -20.06
N ASN A 264 -27.94 18.52 -20.46
CA ASN A 264 -27.72 18.07 -21.84
C ASN A 264 -26.40 18.51 -22.50
N ASP A 265 -25.59 19.35 -21.86
CA ASP A 265 -24.27 19.70 -22.38
C ASP A 265 -23.33 18.49 -22.37
N THR A 266 -22.37 18.49 -23.30
CA THR A 266 -21.24 17.58 -23.26
C THR A 266 -20.05 18.29 -22.64
N ILE A 267 -19.58 17.78 -21.50
CA ILE A 267 -18.45 18.34 -20.78
C ILE A 267 -17.20 17.47 -20.90
N THR A 268 -16.04 18.07 -20.67
CA THR A 268 -14.76 17.36 -20.56
C THR A 268 -14.40 17.11 -19.11
N LEU A 269 -14.01 15.87 -18.79
CA LEU A 269 -13.43 15.49 -17.51
C LEU A 269 -11.99 15.06 -17.71
N ILE A 270 -11.12 15.38 -16.75
CA ILE A 270 -9.73 14.93 -16.71
C ILE A 270 -9.53 14.17 -15.39
N GLY A 271 -8.93 12.98 -15.44
CA GLY A 271 -8.77 12.15 -14.25
C GLY A 271 -8.05 10.84 -14.49
N TYR A 272 -7.95 10.02 -13.46
CA TYR A 272 -7.32 8.70 -13.54
C TYR A 272 -8.35 7.60 -13.71
N ASN A 273 -8.11 6.71 -14.69
CA ASN A 273 -8.96 5.54 -14.95
C ASN A 273 -10.45 5.92 -15.06
N ILE A 274 -10.73 7.04 -15.74
CA ILE A 274 -12.08 7.56 -15.98
C ILE A 274 -12.55 7.31 -17.41
N SER A 275 -11.69 6.79 -18.29
CA SER A 275 -12.05 6.30 -19.63
C SER A 275 -13.10 5.21 -19.57
N HIS A 276 -14.18 5.38 -20.33
CA HIS A 276 -15.27 4.40 -20.48
C HIS A 276 -15.95 3.95 -19.17
N ARG A 277 -15.99 4.85 -18.17
CA ARG A 277 -16.58 4.65 -16.84
C ARG A 277 -17.99 5.21 -16.74
N TYR A 278 -18.78 4.65 -15.83
CA TYR A 278 -20.08 5.22 -15.45
C TYR A 278 -19.91 6.32 -14.40
N ILE A 279 -20.59 7.44 -14.61
CA ILE A 279 -20.67 8.59 -13.71
C ILE A 279 -22.11 8.77 -13.28
N TYR A 280 -22.34 8.82 -11.97
CA TYR A 280 -23.62 9.21 -11.41
C TYR A 280 -23.61 10.70 -11.14
N PHE A 281 -24.52 11.40 -11.81
CA PHE A 281 -24.87 12.77 -11.50
C PHE A 281 -25.90 12.79 -10.38
N ASN A 282 -25.84 13.79 -9.51
CA ASN A 282 -26.89 13.99 -8.51
C ASN A 282 -28.24 14.22 -9.21
N GLY A 283 -29.31 13.64 -8.68
CA GLY A 283 -30.66 13.76 -9.23
C GLY A 283 -30.95 12.91 -10.48
N ALA A 284 -29.93 12.47 -11.21
CA ALA A 284 -30.13 11.69 -12.44
C ALA A 284 -30.60 10.25 -12.15
N LYS A 285 -31.62 9.80 -12.89
CA LYS A 285 -32.18 8.44 -12.75
C LYS A 285 -31.22 7.32 -13.19
N LYS A 286 -30.35 7.61 -14.15
CA LYS A 286 -29.39 6.64 -14.73
C LYS A 286 -27.99 7.26 -14.77
N PRO A 287 -26.92 6.46 -14.58
CA PRO A 287 -25.57 6.95 -14.77
C PRO A 287 -25.27 7.20 -16.25
N SER A 288 -24.48 8.23 -16.53
CA SER A 288 -23.92 8.50 -17.86
C SER A 288 -22.59 7.78 -18.02
N LYS A 289 -22.24 7.36 -19.24
CA LYS A 289 -20.96 6.71 -19.52
C LYS A 289 -20.00 7.73 -20.17
N THR A 290 -18.77 7.79 -19.71
CA THR A 290 -17.72 8.61 -20.33
C THR A 290 -17.30 7.99 -21.67
N SER A 291 -16.80 8.82 -22.57
CA SER A 291 -16.15 8.37 -23.80
C SER A 291 -14.91 7.51 -23.50
N TYR A 292 -14.39 6.85 -24.54
CA TYR A 292 -12.98 6.46 -24.52
C TYR A 292 -12.11 7.71 -24.43
N SER A 293 -10.96 7.60 -23.77
CA SER A 293 -9.98 8.67 -23.67
C SER A 293 -9.54 9.08 -25.08
N PHE A 294 -9.80 10.33 -25.47
CA PHE A 294 -9.40 10.84 -26.78
C PHE A 294 -8.01 11.49 -26.77
N SER A 295 -7.48 11.79 -25.59
CA SER A 295 -6.11 12.26 -25.38
C SER A 295 -5.61 11.82 -24.00
N LYS A 296 -4.30 11.89 -23.79
CA LYS A 296 -3.67 11.69 -22.47
C LYS A 296 -2.86 12.93 -22.14
N THR A 297 -3.07 13.46 -20.94
CA THR A 297 -2.20 14.50 -20.37
C THR A 297 -1.43 13.94 -19.17
N LYS A 298 -0.47 14.70 -18.65
CA LYS A 298 0.29 14.32 -17.45
C LYS A 298 -0.04 15.29 -16.33
N ASN A 299 -0.17 14.78 -15.11
CA ASN A 299 -0.22 15.64 -13.93
C ASN A 299 1.18 16.22 -13.59
N LYS A 300 1.27 17.03 -12.54
CA LYS A 300 2.54 17.60 -12.02
C LYS A 300 3.58 16.54 -11.62
N LYS A 301 3.16 15.28 -11.45
CA LYS A 301 4.00 14.12 -11.11
C LYS A 301 4.30 13.23 -12.32
N TYR A 302 4.04 13.71 -13.54
CA TYR A 302 4.25 13.00 -14.80
C TYR A 302 3.45 11.69 -14.97
N GLU A 303 2.40 11.48 -14.17
CA GLU A 303 1.53 10.31 -14.34
C GLU A 303 0.35 10.64 -15.25
N ASN A 304 -0.04 9.64 -16.05
CA ASN A 304 -0.96 9.81 -17.17
C ASN A 304 -2.41 9.96 -16.69
N LEU A 305 -3.08 10.98 -17.20
CA LEU A 305 -4.48 11.31 -17.00
C LEU A 305 -5.27 11.03 -18.28
N ASP A 306 -6.44 10.43 -18.12
CA ASP A 306 -7.43 10.30 -19.19
C ASP A 306 -8.14 11.65 -19.39
N ILE A 307 -8.39 12.01 -20.65
CA ILE A 307 -9.27 13.11 -21.04
C ILE A 307 -10.49 12.51 -21.76
N VAL A 308 -11.67 12.69 -21.18
CA VAL A 308 -12.91 12.07 -21.64
C VAL A 308 -14.03 13.09 -21.76
N SER A 309 -15.00 12.80 -22.62
CA SER A 309 -16.25 13.58 -22.69
C SER A 309 -17.39 12.81 -22.04
N ILE A 310 -18.38 13.55 -21.52
CA ILE A 310 -19.60 12.98 -20.97
C ILE A 310 -20.77 13.93 -21.13
N LYS A 311 -21.93 13.39 -21.49
CA LYS A 311 -23.19 14.15 -21.57
C LYS A 311 -23.86 14.25 -20.20
N ILE A 312 -24.20 15.46 -19.80
CA ILE A 312 -24.96 15.74 -18.57
C ILE A 312 -26.42 15.34 -18.78
N PRO A 313 -27.00 14.48 -17.92
CA PRO A 313 -28.42 14.14 -17.99
C PRO A 313 -29.35 15.36 -17.83
N HIS A 314 -30.51 15.32 -18.49
CA HIS A 314 -31.53 16.38 -18.39
C HIS A 314 -32.06 16.61 -16.96
N ASP A 315 -32.00 15.59 -16.11
CA ASP A 315 -32.47 15.57 -14.72
C ASP A 315 -31.35 15.75 -13.69
N ALA A 316 -30.13 16.02 -14.15
CA ALA A 316 -28.98 16.24 -13.28
C ALA A 316 -29.12 17.52 -12.43
N LYS A 317 -28.58 17.46 -11.22
CA LYS A 317 -28.49 18.56 -10.26
C LYS A 317 -27.02 18.80 -9.88
N SER A 318 -26.74 20.01 -9.42
CA SER A 318 -25.43 20.38 -8.88
C SER A 318 -24.95 19.42 -7.78
N GLY A 319 -23.65 19.21 -7.71
CA GLY A 319 -23.01 18.44 -6.64
C GLY A 319 -21.75 17.71 -7.09
N LYS A 320 -21.27 16.81 -6.23
CA LYS A 320 -20.13 15.94 -6.56
C LYS A 320 -20.56 14.84 -7.52
N LEU A 321 -19.64 14.44 -8.39
CA LEU A 321 -19.82 13.32 -9.30
C LEU A 321 -19.35 12.03 -8.63
N LYS A 322 -20.11 10.94 -8.80
CA LYS A 322 -19.69 9.61 -8.32
C LYS A 322 -19.23 8.76 -9.50
N ILE A 323 -17.99 8.29 -9.46
CA ILE A 323 -17.37 7.52 -10.54
C ILE A 323 -17.39 6.05 -10.17
N TYR A 324 -18.01 5.22 -11.02
CA TYR A 324 -17.97 3.76 -10.87
C TYR A 324 -16.60 3.22 -11.26
N TRP A 325 -15.88 2.62 -10.31
CA TRP A 325 -14.49 2.19 -10.50
C TRP A 325 -14.34 0.72 -10.93
N ASP A 326 -15.41 -0.08 -10.90
CA ASP A 326 -15.38 -1.48 -11.34
C ASP A 326 -15.75 -1.62 -12.83
N ASN A 327 -15.60 -2.82 -13.39
CA ASN A 327 -15.78 -3.12 -14.81
C ASN A 327 -17.07 -3.91 -15.11
N LYS A 328 -18.00 -4.07 -14.16
CA LYS A 328 -19.22 -4.88 -14.40
C LYS A 328 -20.14 -4.18 -15.40
N ILE A 329 -20.85 -5.01 -16.18
CA ILE A 329 -21.83 -4.55 -17.18
C ILE A 329 -22.94 -3.72 -16.53
N LYS A 330 -23.40 -4.11 -15.33
CA LYS A 330 -24.39 -3.39 -14.55
C LYS A 330 -23.68 -2.57 -13.45
N PRO A 331 -23.54 -1.24 -13.60
CA PRO A 331 -22.91 -0.41 -12.58
C PRO A 331 -23.80 -0.32 -11.35
N ASP A 332 -23.19 -0.11 -10.19
CA ASP A 332 -23.90 0.12 -8.93
C ASP A 332 -23.22 1.23 -8.12
N ILE A 333 -24.01 1.93 -7.31
CA ILE A 333 -23.53 3.11 -6.58
C ILE A 333 -22.55 2.76 -5.44
N ARG A 334 -22.51 1.51 -4.97
CA ARG A 334 -21.68 1.09 -3.83
C ARG A 334 -20.20 0.96 -4.22
N HIS A 335 -19.90 0.75 -5.49
CA HIS A 335 -18.54 0.74 -6.02
C HIS A 335 -18.24 2.06 -6.75
N THR A 336 -18.53 3.17 -6.07
CA THR A 336 -18.21 4.50 -6.58
C THR A 336 -17.23 5.23 -5.68
N VAL A 337 -16.55 6.21 -6.26
CA VAL A 337 -15.73 7.21 -5.55
C VAL A 337 -16.22 8.59 -5.93
N GLU A 338 -16.26 9.50 -4.96
CA GLU A 338 -16.72 10.88 -5.20
C GLU A 338 -15.58 11.77 -5.72
N SER A 339 -15.94 12.72 -6.60
CA SER A 339 -15.07 13.84 -6.96
C SER A 339 -14.80 14.74 -5.76
N ASN A 340 -13.66 15.43 -5.79
CA ASN A 340 -13.35 16.44 -4.78
C ASN A 340 -14.24 17.68 -4.97
N ASP A 341 -14.37 18.12 -6.24
CA ASP A 341 -15.08 19.34 -6.60
C ASP A 341 -16.56 19.08 -6.91
N ILE A 342 -17.35 20.14 -6.77
CA ILE A 342 -18.76 20.21 -7.14
C ILE A 342 -18.87 20.81 -8.54
N ILE A 343 -19.70 20.20 -9.39
CA ILE A 343 -20.18 20.84 -10.61
C ILE A 343 -21.49 21.56 -10.33
N TYR A 344 -21.61 22.81 -10.77
CA TYR A 344 -22.86 23.56 -10.75
C TYR A 344 -23.60 23.32 -12.07
N ILE A 345 -24.82 22.80 -12.00
CA ILE A 345 -25.62 22.42 -13.16
C ILE A 345 -26.83 23.36 -13.27
N GLU A 346 -26.84 24.14 -14.33
CA GLU A 346 -27.94 25.06 -14.66
C GLU A 346 -28.97 24.35 -15.55
N LYS A 347 -30.26 24.57 -15.27
CA LYS A 347 -31.32 24.10 -16.16
C LYS A 347 -31.50 25.17 -17.23
N ASN A 348 -31.44 24.79 -18.50
CA ASN A 348 -31.91 25.63 -19.59
C ASN A 348 -33.40 25.87 -19.41
N THR A 349 -33.74 26.87 -18.62
CA THR A 349 -35.02 27.54 -18.71
C THR A 349 -34.89 28.40 -19.95
N LEU A 350 -35.25 27.82 -21.10
CA LEU A 350 -35.80 28.66 -22.15
C LEU A 350 -36.93 29.42 -21.46
N LEU A 351 -36.70 30.71 -21.21
CA LEU A 351 -37.76 31.66 -20.96
C LEU A 351 -38.71 31.48 -22.14
N SER A 352 -39.77 30.70 -21.96
CA SER A 352 -40.89 30.74 -22.90
C SER A 352 -41.49 32.11 -22.68
N SER A 353 -41.05 33.07 -23.50
CA SER A 353 -41.78 34.30 -23.72
C SER A 353 -43.19 33.90 -24.14
N ARG A 354 -44.11 33.96 -23.18
CA ARG A 354 -45.54 34.05 -23.46
C ARG A 354 -45.88 35.50 -23.73
#